data_AF-A0A165Y1Q0-F1
#
_entry.id   AF-A0A165Y1Q0-F1
#
_cell.length_a   1.000
_cell.length_b   1.000
_cell.length_c   1.000
_cell.angle_alpha   90.00
_cell.angle_beta   90.00
_cell.angle_gamma   90.00
#
_symmetry.space_group_name_H-M   'P 1'
#
loop_
_entity.id
_entity.type
_entity.pdbx_description
1 polymer ?
#
loop_
_entity_poly.entity_id
_entity_poly.type
_entity_poly.pdbx_seq_one_letter_code
_entity_poly.pdbx_strand_id
1 'polypeptide(L)'
;MEVKLEFAKTANGELVHISERLERKDIYRCPFCNEPVTFKKGNHRAHHFSHKPNSQCSVSEETLLHFHAKHYIKKELYIDLLFPVDKLIKLTPLLKGLGLKQIPIPLADIVGYYDVYGVSVEKTLNKYVIDVLFEGDDNYLVIEICVTHRMEEEKRSYLINRNIPFIEVFPSKNNNGYSYTVCDLYLPGFLEQYEEDTIERQIQTTYEHFQEELLRMARKKILNKNQLELYQQEVLDQVSEKIDCINLRDHIDSVLYKKMHSIPVIAYNANPIRFEEFSNARYINSKTIKINNGRYFLNREQNILYNLLQTFQKEGIKIHAIVCEDEFHKHPYVGGFNFLIPSSRIIGEQIKEILKKLVLEARIDREYIVEHHKNSGYPF
;
A
#
# COMPACT_ATOMS: atom_id res chain seq x y z
N MET A 1 -35.90 -42.69 30.64
CA MET A 1 -34.72 -41.82 30.44
C MET A 1 -34.44 -41.15 31.77
N GLU A 2 -33.22 -41.24 32.32
CA GLU A 2 -32.90 -40.64 33.63
C GLU A 2 -32.60 -39.15 33.42
N VAL A 3 -33.50 -38.27 33.88
CA VAL A 3 -33.32 -36.81 33.82
C VAL A 3 -32.16 -36.42 34.74
N LYS A 4 -31.15 -35.76 34.17
CA LYS A 4 -29.97 -35.26 34.90
C LYS A 4 -30.06 -33.74 35.06
N LEU A 5 -30.13 -33.29 36.30
CA LEU A 5 -30.27 -31.87 36.63
C LEU A 5 -28.93 -31.31 37.12
N GLU A 6 -28.62 -30.06 36.79
CA GLU A 6 -27.48 -29.33 37.35
C GLU A 6 -27.87 -28.46 38.54
N PHE A 7 -29.16 -28.13 38.65
CA PHE A 7 -29.72 -27.35 39.75
C PHE A 7 -30.80 -28.15 40.47
N ALA A 8 -30.91 -27.93 41.78
CA ALA A 8 -32.00 -28.44 42.61
C ALA A 8 -32.46 -27.37 43.59
N LYS A 9 -33.70 -27.48 44.09
CA LYS A 9 -34.23 -26.64 45.15
C LYS A 9 -33.88 -27.23 46.52
N THR A 10 -33.42 -26.41 47.45
CA THR A 10 -33.28 -26.77 48.87
C THR A 10 -34.64 -26.86 49.54
N ALA A 11 -34.68 -27.27 50.81
CA ALA A 11 -35.91 -27.28 51.60
C ALA A 11 -36.57 -25.89 51.72
N ASN A 12 -35.77 -24.82 51.65
CA ASN A 12 -36.24 -23.43 51.71
C ASN A 12 -36.70 -22.90 50.34
N GLY A 13 -36.58 -23.71 49.28
CA GLY A 13 -36.94 -23.32 47.91
C GLY A 13 -35.82 -22.61 47.14
N GLU A 14 -34.66 -22.37 47.75
CA GLU A 14 -33.50 -21.77 47.10
C GLU A 14 -32.88 -22.73 46.08
N LEU A 15 -32.42 -22.20 44.95
CA LEU A 15 -31.73 -23.00 43.95
C LEU A 15 -30.25 -23.13 44.29
N VAL A 16 -29.76 -24.36 44.25
CA VAL A 16 -28.34 -24.70 44.41
C VAL A 16 -27.84 -25.45 43.19
N HIS A 17 -26.63 -25.14 42.76
CA HIS A 17 -25.95 -25.81 41.67
C HIS A 17 -25.17 -27.04 42.15
N ILE A 18 -25.02 -28.04 41.29
CA ILE A 18 -24.33 -29.29 41.61
C ILE A 18 -22.86 -29.09 41.97
N SER A 19 -22.21 -28.03 41.49
CA SER A 19 -20.82 -27.71 41.85
C SER A 19 -20.66 -27.22 43.29
N GLU A 20 -21.71 -26.71 43.91
CA GLU A 20 -21.66 -26.17 45.26
C GLU A 20 -21.44 -27.25 46.32
N ARG A 21 -21.15 -26.84 47.56
CA ARG A 21 -21.02 -27.76 48.68
C ARG A 21 -22.41 -28.26 49.08
N LEU A 22 -22.65 -29.56 48.92
CA LEU A 22 -23.93 -30.21 49.20
C LEU A 22 -23.76 -31.22 50.35
N GLU A 23 -24.71 -31.25 51.29
CA GLU A 23 -24.69 -32.17 52.41
C GLU A 23 -25.74 -33.26 52.22
N ARG A 24 -25.37 -34.53 52.49
CA ARG A 24 -26.28 -35.68 52.29
C ARG A 24 -27.50 -35.67 53.20
N LYS A 25 -27.46 -34.92 54.30
CA LYS A 25 -28.57 -34.76 55.25
C LYS A 25 -29.67 -33.83 54.71
N ASP A 26 -29.34 -32.97 53.75
CA ASP A 26 -30.27 -31.98 53.22
C ASP A 26 -31.20 -32.60 52.18
N ILE A 27 -32.40 -32.03 52.08
CA ILE A 27 -33.42 -32.47 51.10
C ILE A 27 -33.32 -31.56 49.88
N TYR A 28 -33.01 -32.17 48.75
CA TYR A 28 -33.00 -31.51 47.44
C TYR A 28 -34.21 -31.97 46.62
N ARG A 29 -34.82 -31.03 45.90
CA ARG A 29 -36.01 -31.28 45.07
C ARG A 29 -35.79 -30.84 43.64
N CYS A 30 -36.37 -31.58 42.70
CA CYS A 30 -36.40 -31.21 41.29
C CYS A 30 -37.11 -29.85 41.12
N PRO A 31 -36.53 -28.87 40.40
CA PRO A 31 -37.16 -27.57 40.19
C PRO A 31 -38.51 -27.64 39.44
N PHE A 32 -38.73 -28.72 38.66
CA PHE A 32 -39.88 -28.89 37.77
C PHE A 32 -41.03 -29.70 38.41
N CYS A 33 -40.75 -30.90 38.91
CA CYS A 33 -41.78 -31.77 39.50
C CYS A 33 -41.82 -31.74 41.04
N ASN A 34 -40.88 -31.04 41.69
CA ASN A 34 -40.71 -30.96 43.15
C ASN A 34 -40.46 -32.32 43.86
N GLU A 35 -40.27 -33.41 43.12
CA GLU A 35 -39.91 -34.71 43.69
C GLU A 35 -38.49 -34.70 44.27
N PRO A 36 -38.21 -35.50 45.32
CA PRO A 36 -36.88 -35.59 45.90
C PRO A 36 -35.83 -36.11 44.89
N VAL A 37 -34.70 -35.41 44.82
CA VAL A 37 -33.54 -35.79 44.01
C VAL A 37 -32.31 -36.03 44.88
N THR A 38 -31.38 -36.82 44.37
CA THR A 38 -30.11 -37.14 45.03
C THR A 38 -28.96 -36.65 44.18
N PHE A 39 -27.98 -35.99 44.78
CA PHE A 39 -26.79 -35.55 44.06
C PHE A 39 -25.82 -36.72 43.87
N LYS A 40 -25.27 -36.84 42.67
CA LYS A 40 -24.26 -37.83 42.28
C LYS A 40 -22.98 -37.08 41.90
N LYS A 41 -22.00 -37.09 42.81
CA LYS A 41 -20.64 -36.59 42.58
C LYS A 41 -19.67 -37.75 42.52
N GLY A 42 -18.89 -37.84 41.45
CA GLY A 42 -17.91 -38.90 41.25
C GLY A 42 -16.86 -38.51 40.21
N ASN A 43 -15.86 -39.36 40.03
CA ASN A 43 -14.69 -39.04 39.19
C ASN A 43 -14.88 -39.36 37.70
N HIS A 44 -15.91 -40.13 37.35
CA HIS A 44 -16.08 -40.69 35.99
C HIS A 44 -17.25 -40.10 35.20
N ARG A 45 -18.24 -39.52 35.87
CA ARG A 45 -19.45 -38.99 35.23
C ARG A 45 -19.64 -37.55 35.68
N ALA A 46 -20.13 -36.70 34.77
CA ALA A 46 -20.52 -35.33 35.09
C ALA A 46 -21.43 -35.32 36.33
N HIS A 47 -21.12 -34.45 37.28
CA HIS A 47 -21.91 -34.36 38.50
C HIS A 47 -23.31 -33.89 38.14
N HIS A 48 -24.34 -34.51 38.73
CA HIS A 48 -25.73 -34.16 38.49
C HIS A 48 -26.61 -34.53 39.69
N PHE A 49 -27.79 -33.95 39.77
CA PHE A 49 -28.89 -34.51 40.57
C PHE A 49 -29.68 -35.51 39.73
N SER A 50 -30.07 -36.61 40.36
CA SER A 50 -30.89 -37.66 39.75
C SER A 50 -32.11 -37.95 40.62
N HIS A 51 -33.24 -38.17 39.95
CA HIS A 51 -34.45 -38.65 40.58
C HIS A 51 -34.28 -40.07 41.12
N LYS A 52 -35.11 -40.45 42.10
CA LYS A 52 -35.21 -41.85 42.54
C LYS A 52 -35.83 -42.72 41.43
N PRO A 53 -35.54 -44.04 41.41
CA PRO A 53 -36.22 -44.97 40.51
C PRO A 53 -37.75 -44.81 40.61
N ASN A 54 -38.44 -44.89 39.47
CA ASN A 54 -39.90 -44.72 39.31
C ASN A 54 -40.44 -43.28 39.41
N SER A 55 -39.58 -42.26 39.48
CA SER A 55 -39.99 -40.86 39.29
C SER A 55 -40.54 -40.63 37.87
N GLN A 56 -41.64 -39.88 37.77
CA GLN A 56 -42.34 -39.56 36.52
C GLN A 56 -42.04 -38.12 36.04
N CYS A 57 -40.78 -37.67 36.19
CA CYS A 57 -40.40 -36.34 35.70
C CYS A 57 -40.38 -36.32 34.16
N SER A 58 -41.27 -35.53 33.55
CA SER A 58 -41.48 -35.43 32.10
C SER A 58 -40.86 -34.18 31.47
N VAL A 59 -39.91 -33.52 32.15
CA VAL A 59 -39.26 -32.32 31.61
C VAL A 59 -38.56 -32.63 30.28
N SER A 60 -38.81 -31.80 29.26
CA SER A 60 -38.16 -31.94 27.96
C SER A 60 -36.69 -31.51 28.03
N GLU A 61 -35.86 -31.99 27.10
CA GLU A 61 -34.46 -31.56 27.00
C GLU A 61 -34.34 -30.05 26.71
N GLU A 62 -35.27 -29.49 25.94
CA GLU A 62 -35.34 -28.06 25.67
C GLU A 62 -35.62 -27.25 26.94
N THR A 63 -36.64 -27.61 27.70
CA THR A 63 -36.97 -26.91 28.96
C THR A 63 -35.82 -27.02 29.95
N LEU A 64 -35.15 -28.17 29.98
CA LEU A 64 -33.98 -28.39 30.82
C LEU A 64 -32.78 -27.52 30.40
N LEU A 65 -32.50 -27.45 29.09
CA LEU A 65 -31.44 -26.62 28.52
C LEU A 65 -31.68 -25.14 28.79
N HIS A 66 -32.89 -24.65 28.50
CA HIS A 66 -33.30 -23.26 28.77
C HIS A 66 -33.12 -22.90 30.23
N PHE A 67 -33.63 -23.75 31.13
CA PHE A 67 -33.56 -23.54 32.57
C PHE A 67 -32.11 -23.53 33.08
N HIS A 68 -31.29 -24.51 32.72
CA HIS A 68 -29.89 -24.51 33.17
C HIS A 68 -29.11 -23.32 32.60
N ALA A 69 -29.32 -22.97 31.33
CA ALA A 69 -28.58 -21.90 30.67
C ALA A 69 -28.78 -20.54 31.33
N LYS A 70 -30.02 -20.15 31.67
CA LYS A 70 -30.27 -18.86 32.35
C LYS A 70 -29.77 -18.85 33.80
N HIS A 71 -29.90 -19.96 34.51
CA HIS A 71 -29.37 -20.06 35.87
C HIS A 71 -27.84 -20.09 35.92
N TYR A 72 -27.19 -20.59 34.87
CA TYR A 72 -25.74 -20.52 34.73
C TYR A 72 -25.25 -19.07 34.56
N ILE A 73 -25.95 -18.23 33.78
CA ILE A 73 -25.62 -16.79 33.67
C ILE A 73 -25.69 -16.09 35.03
N LYS A 74 -26.73 -16.38 35.82
CA LYS A 74 -26.85 -15.81 37.17
C LYS A 74 -25.71 -16.23 38.10
N LYS A 75 -25.16 -17.43 37.89
CA LYS A 75 -24.15 -18.03 38.77
C LYS A 75 -22.72 -17.60 38.43
N GLU A 76 -22.39 -17.50 37.14
CA GLU A 76 -21.02 -17.32 36.68
C GLU A 76 -20.80 -15.88 36.17
N LEU A 77 -19.77 -15.22 36.70
CA LEU A 77 -19.43 -13.83 36.36
C LEU A 77 -18.57 -13.70 35.09
N TYR A 78 -17.86 -14.77 34.71
CA TYR A 78 -16.94 -14.79 33.58
C TYR A 78 -17.51 -15.66 32.46
N ILE A 79 -18.40 -15.06 31.67
CA ILE A 79 -19.02 -15.70 30.52
C ILE A 79 -18.66 -14.92 29.27
N ASP A 80 -18.14 -15.61 28.26
CA ASP A 80 -17.98 -15.03 26.93
C ASP A 80 -19.24 -15.28 26.10
N LEU A 81 -19.77 -14.22 25.51
CA LEU A 81 -20.80 -14.28 24.49
C LEU A 81 -20.13 -14.29 23.11
N LEU A 82 -20.52 -15.24 22.26
CA LEU A 82 -19.98 -15.37 20.92
C LEU A 82 -20.78 -14.48 19.96
N PHE A 83 -20.22 -13.34 19.61
CA PHE A 83 -20.83 -12.37 18.70
C PHE A 83 -20.51 -12.71 17.24
N PRO A 84 -21.50 -12.75 16.34
CA PRO A 84 -21.26 -12.85 14.90
C PRO A 84 -20.44 -11.64 14.41
N VAL A 85 -19.42 -11.89 13.59
CA VAL A 85 -18.51 -10.81 13.13
C VAL A 85 -19.22 -9.70 12.36
N ASP A 86 -20.33 -10.02 11.69
CA ASP A 86 -21.15 -9.05 10.93
C ASP A 86 -21.86 -8.02 11.81
N LYS A 87 -21.92 -8.23 13.12
CA LYS A 87 -22.43 -7.23 14.08
C LYS A 87 -21.40 -6.16 14.44
N LEU A 88 -20.12 -6.38 14.10
CA LEU A 88 -19.01 -5.47 14.39
C LEU A 88 -18.60 -4.79 13.08
N ILE A 89 -19.26 -3.67 12.74
CA ILE A 89 -19.19 -3.05 11.41
C ILE A 89 -17.76 -2.63 11.04
N LYS A 90 -17.05 -1.96 11.95
CA LYS A 90 -15.69 -1.44 11.71
C LYS A 90 -14.65 -2.57 11.64
N LEU A 91 -14.80 -3.61 12.47
CA LEU A 91 -13.87 -4.74 12.56
C LEU A 91 -14.17 -5.86 11.55
N THR A 92 -15.40 -5.90 11.00
CA THR A 92 -15.86 -6.95 10.06
C THR A 92 -14.83 -7.27 8.96
N PRO A 93 -14.25 -6.28 8.22
CA PRO A 93 -13.32 -6.58 7.13
C PRO A 93 -12.07 -7.32 7.60
N LEU A 94 -11.52 -6.91 8.75
CA LEU A 94 -10.34 -7.53 9.35
C LEU A 94 -10.66 -8.93 9.85
N LEU A 95 -11.72 -9.10 10.63
CA LEU A 95 -12.08 -10.37 11.24
C LEU A 95 -12.45 -11.43 10.19
N LYS A 96 -13.18 -11.04 9.13
CA LYS A 96 -13.44 -11.92 7.99
C LYS A 96 -12.17 -12.26 7.21
N GLY A 97 -11.24 -11.32 7.07
CA GLY A 97 -9.93 -11.56 6.47
C GLY A 97 -9.11 -12.61 7.23
N LEU A 98 -9.28 -12.71 8.55
CA LEU A 98 -8.70 -13.75 9.41
C LEU A 98 -9.48 -15.08 9.39
N GLY A 99 -10.57 -15.17 8.62
CA GLY A 99 -11.42 -16.37 8.56
C GLY A 99 -12.31 -16.57 9.79
N LEU A 100 -12.45 -15.56 10.66
CA LEU A 100 -13.29 -15.63 11.84
C LEU A 100 -14.76 -15.43 11.48
N LYS A 101 -15.64 -16.23 12.10
CA LYS A 101 -17.10 -16.11 11.95
C LYS A 101 -17.77 -15.48 13.17
N GLN A 102 -17.13 -15.60 14.32
CA GLN A 102 -17.61 -15.10 15.60
C GLN A 102 -16.42 -14.71 16.46
N ILE A 103 -16.62 -13.78 17.39
CA ILE A 103 -15.63 -13.41 18.41
C ILE A 103 -16.23 -13.52 19.81
N PRO A 104 -15.45 -13.90 20.82
CA PRO A 104 -15.88 -13.80 22.21
C PRO A 104 -15.86 -12.34 22.67
N ILE A 105 -16.94 -11.88 23.29
CA ILE A 105 -17.00 -10.64 24.05
C ILE A 105 -17.42 -11.01 25.48
N PRO A 106 -16.63 -10.65 26.51
CA PRO A 106 -16.99 -10.90 27.90
C PRO A 106 -18.31 -10.23 28.26
N LEU A 107 -19.23 -10.98 28.87
CA LEU A 107 -20.48 -10.45 29.39
C LEU A 107 -20.23 -9.35 30.43
N ALA A 108 -19.14 -9.46 31.20
CA ALA A 108 -18.72 -8.45 32.16
C ALA A 108 -18.46 -7.08 31.53
N ASP A 109 -17.96 -7.02 30.28
CA ASP A 109 -17.71 -5.75 29.58
C ASP A 109 -19.04 -5.06 29.24
N ILE A 110 -20.05 -5.85 28.84
CA ILE A 110 -21.40 -5.36 28.52
C ILE A 110 -22.12 -4.89 29.79
N VAL A 111 -22.06 -5.71 30.84
CA VAL A 111 -22.61 -5.41 32.17
C VAL A 111 -21.99 -4.12 32.73
N GLY A 112 -20.67 -3.97 32.63
CA GLY A 112 -19.96 -2.77 33.05
C GLY A 112 -20.30 -1.52 32.23
N TYR A 113 -20.48 -1.66 30.91
CA TYR A 113 -20.86 -0.54 30.05
C TYR A 113 -22.25 0.03 30.40
N TYR A 114 -23.22 -0.83 30.71
CA TYR A 114 -24.59 -0.40 31.06
C TYR A 114 -24.77 -0.11 32.55
N ASP A 115 -23.71 -0.20 33.36
CA ASP A 115 -23.73 0.04 34.81
C ASP A 115 -24.85 -0.73 35.54
N VAL A 116 -24.90 -2.04 35.27
CA VAL A 116 -25.84 -2.98 35.88
C VAL A 116 -25.09 -3.99 36.74
N TYR A 117 -25.66 -4.42 37.86
CA TYR A 117 -24.95 -5.28 38.83
C TYR A 117 -25.85 -6.32 39.51
N GLY A 118 -27.15 -6.04 39.66
CA GLY A 118 -28.10 -7.01 40.20
C GLY A 118 -28.52 -8.00 39.11
N VAL A 119 -28.42 -9.31 39.35
CA VAL A 119 -28.86 -10.34 38.40
C VAL A 119 -30.04 -11.15 38.92
N SER A 120 -31.11 -11.23 38.13
CA SER A 120 -32.31 -11.99 38.42
C SER A 120 -32.70 -12.86 37.23
N VAL A 121 -33.42 -13.94 37.50
CA VAL A 121 -33.86 -14.92 36.49
C VAL A 121 -35.37 -15.05 36.60
N GLU A 122 -36.07 -15.16 35.46
CA GLU A 122 -37.53 -15.21 35.38
C GLU A 122 -38.23 -14.02 36.07
N LYS A 123 -37.61 -12.83 36.02
CA LYS A 123 -38.18 -11.62 36.62
C LYS A 123 -39.12 -10.93 35.64
N THR A 124 -40.28 -10.50 36.14
CA THR A 124 -41.23 -9.73 35.34
C THR A 124 -40.76 -8.29 35.19
N LEU A 125 -40.53 -7.85 33.96
CA LEU A 125 -40.32 -6.46 33.58
C LEU A 125 -41.58 -5.95 32.86
N ASN A 126 -42.37 -5.15 33.57
CA ASN A 126 -43.70 -4.71 33.15
C ASN A 126 -44.65 -5.88 32.85
N LYS A 127 -44.90 -6.19 31.56
CA LYS A 127 -45.80 -7.27 31.14
C LYS A 127 -45.09 -8.53 30.65
N TYR A 128 -43.76 -8.48 30.51
CA TYR A 128 -42.97 -9.58 29.99
C TYR A 128 -42.16 -10.23 31.11
N VAL A 129 -42.11 -11.56 31.10
CA VAL A 129 -41.16 -12.32 31.91
C VAL A 129 -39.83 -12.34 31.15
N ILE A 130 -38.77 -11.95 31.83
CA ILE A 130 -37.40 -11.89 31.29
C ILE A 130 -36.62 -13.10 31.79
N ASP A 131 -35.91 -13.78 30.90
CA ASP A 131 -35.13 -14.97 31.26
C ASP A 131 -33.99 -14.63 32.22
N VAL A 132 -33.16 -13.64 31.87
CA VAL A 132 -32.15 -13.07 32.76
C VAL A 132 -32.22 -11.55 32.67
N LEU A 133 -32.42 -10.89 33.81
CA LEU A 133 -32.45 -9.45 33.90
C LEU A 133 -31.31 -8.97 34.79
N PHE A 134 -30.45 -8.15 34.21
CA PHE A 134 -29.48 -7.34 34.93
C PHE A 134 -30.09 -5.97 35.22
N GLU A 135 -29.94 -5.50 36.45
CA GLU A 135 -30.52 -4.25 36.97
C GLU A 135 -29.42 -3.42 37.64
N GLY A 136 -29.39 -2.13 37.29
CA GLY A 136 -28.70 -1.09 38.03
C GLY A 136 -29.70 -0.24 38.80
N ASP A 137 -29.31 0.98 39.17
CA ASP A 137 -30.24 1.92 39.82
C ASP A 137 -31.39 2.33 38.89
N ASP A 138 -31.06 2.74 37.66
CA ASP A 138 -32.03 3.15 36.63
C ASP A 138 -31.79 2.47 35.25
N ASN A 139 -30.88 1.50 35.20
CA ASN A 139 -30.47 0.80 33.97
C ASN A 139 -30.90 -0.67 33.99
N TYR A 140 -31.14 -1.21 32.80
CA TYR A 140 -31.51 -2.61 32.61
C TYR A 140 -30.70 -3.20 31.48
N LEU A 141 -30.34 -4.49 31.58
CA LEU A 141 -29.86 -5.30 30.46
C LEU A 141 -30.59 -6.63 30.48
N VAL A 142 -31.19 -6.98 29.35
CA VAL A 142 -32.00 -8.19 29.18
C VAL A 142 -31.19 -9.25 28.43
N ILE A 143 -31.18 -10.48 28.94
CA ILE A 143 -30.70 -11.64 28.17
C ILE A 143 -31.84 -12.66 28.06
N GLU A 144 -32.18 -13.01 26.81
CA GLU A 144 -33.19 -14.01 26.45
C GLU A 144 -32.50 -15.28 25.95
N ILE A 145 -32.96 -16.43 26.46
CA ILE A 145 -32.42 -17.73 26.04
C ILE A 145 -33.33 -18.30 24.96
N CYS A 146 -32.80 -18.40 23.75
CA CYS A 146 -33.50 -19.05 22.63
C CYS A 146 -33.02 -20.50 22.49
N VAL A 147 -33.92 -21.48 22.62
CA VAL A 147 -33.63 -22.88 22.29
C VAL A 147 -34.23 -23.24 20.93
N THR A 148 -35.55 -23.27 20.80
CA THR A 148 -36.23 -23.50 19.51
C THR A 148 -36.93 -22.26 18.96
N HIS A 149 -37.48 -21.42 19.82
CA HIS A 149 -38.27 -20.27 19.43
C HIS A 149 -37.56 -18.95 19.75
N ARG A 150 -37.55 -18.07 18.75
CA ARG A 150 -37.03 -16.71 18.90
C ARG A 150 -37.96 -15.85 19.74
N MET A 151 -37.40 -14.82 20.36
CA MET A 151 -38.14 -13.76 21.02
C MET A 151 -39.17 -13.15 20.06
N GLU A 152 -40.39 -12.98 20.56
CA GLU A 152 -41.50 -12.41 19.79
C GLU A 152 -41.24 -10.94 19.41
N GLU A 153 -41.62 -10.56 18.19
CA GLU A 153 -41.42 -9.20 17.66
C GLU A 153 -42.08 -8.11 18.52
N GLU A 154 -43.21 -8.42 19.19
CA GLU A 154 -43.87 -7.48 20.10
C GLU A 154 -43.00 -7.15 21.33
N LYS A 155 -42.36 -8.18 21.92
CA LYS A 155 -41.43 -8.04 23.04
C LYS A 155 -40.16 -7.33 22.60
N ARG A 156 -39.60 -7.73 21.46
CA ARG A 156 -38.43 -7.10 20.84
C ARG A 156 -38.65 -5.60 20.61
N SER A 157 -39.75 -5.23 19.95
CA SER A 157 -40.10 -3.83 19.66
C SER A 157 -40.33 -3.03 20.93
N TYR A 158 -40.93 -3.64 21.96
CA TYR A 158 -41.10 -2.99 23.25
C TYR A 158 -39.77 -2.61 23.91
N LEU A 159 -38.78 -3.52 23.91
CA LEU A 159 -37.45 -3.27 24.49
C LEU A 159 -36.73 -2.14 23.74
N ILE A 160 -36.74 -2.18 22.40
CA ILE A 160 -36.13 -1.15 21.54
C ILE A 160 -36.79 0.22 21.77
N ASN A 161 -38.13 0.30 21.76
CA ASN A 161 -38.86 1.56 21.93
C ASN A 161 -38.65 2.19 23.32
N ARG A 162 -38.27 1.40 24.31
CA ARG A 162 -37.95 1.85 25.66
C ARG A 162 -36.44 2.07 25.87
N ASN A 163 -35.63 1.91 24.82
CA ASN A 163 -34.17 1.98 24.89
C ASN A 163 -33.57 1.01 25.92
N ILE A 164 -34.18 -0.17 26.08
CA ILE A 164 -33.69 -1.22 26.98
C ILE A 164 -32.77 -2.15 26.17
N PRO A 165 -31.47 -2.22 26.48
CA PRO A 165 -30.56 -3.09 25.78
C PRO A 165 -30.90 -4.57 26.02
N PHE A 166 -30.79 -5.38 24.98
CA PHE A 166 -31.03 -6.82 25.08
C PHE A 166 -30.07 -7.63 24.21
N ILE A 167 -29.90 -8.89 24.62
CA ILE A 167 -29.18 -9.92 23.87
C ILE A 167 -30.02 -11.19 23.87
N GLU A 168 -30.32 -11.71 22.70
CA GLU A 168 -30.87 -13.04 22.55
C GLU A 168 -29.75 -14.02 22.18
N VAL A 169 -29.68 -15.15 22.88
CA VAL A 169 -28.59 -16.12 22.74
C VAL A 169 -29.09 -17.55 22.56
N PHE A 170 -28.39 -18.30 21.71
CA PHE A 170 -28.48 -19.76 21.67
C PHE A 170 -27.52 -20.36 22.70
N PRO A 171 -28.01 -21.14 23.68
CA PRO A 171 -27.15 -21.86 24.60
C PRO A 171 -26.67 -23.17 23.98
N SER A 172 -25.39 -23.49 24.20
CA SER A 172 -24.82 -24.81 23.94
C SER A 172 -24.09 -25.30 25.18
N LYS A 173 -24.23 -26.59 25.49
CA LYS A 173 -23.56 -27.21 26.63
C LYS A 173 -22.22 -27.79 26.20
N ASN A 174 -21.16 -27.38 26.90
CA ASN A 174 -19.79 -27.84 26.69
C ASN A 174 -19.25 -28.51 27.95
N ASN A 175 -18.04 -29.07 27.90
CA ASN A 175 -17.42 -29.72 29.06
C ASN A 175 -17.20 -28.80 30.26
N ASN A 176 -17.09 -27.48 30.02
CA ASN A 176 -16.78 -26.46 31.02
C ASN A 176 -18.00 -25.63 31.43
N GLY A 177 -19.23 -26.03 31.08
CA GLY A 177 -20.46 -25.29 31.38
C GLY A 177 -21.25 -24.96 30.12
N TYR A 178 -21.65 -23.70 29.97
CA TYR A 178 -22.43 -23.21 28.84
C TYR A 178 -21.65 -22.21 27.99
N SER A 179 -21.81 -22.30 26.68
CA SER A 179 -21.41 -21.25 25.73
C SER A 179 -22.65 -20.65 25.09
N TYR A 180 -22.60 -19.36 24.80
CA TYR A 180 -23.75 -18.60 24.31
C TYR A 180 -23.39 -17.94 22.98
N THR A 181 -24.16 -18.24 21.93
CA THR A 181 -24.01 -17.58 20.63
C THR A 181 -25.08 -16.53 20.45
N VAL A 182 -24.67 -15.29 20.25
CA VAL A 182 -25.59 -14.16 20.05
C VAL A 182 -26.29 -14.31 18.72
N CYS A 183 -27.61 -14.14 18.74
CA CYS A 183 -28.44 -14.38 17.56
C CYS A 183 -29.41 -13.24 17.25
N ASP A 184 -29.73 -12.37 18.20
CA ASP A 184 -30.27 -11.02 17.98
C ASP A 184 -29.85 -10.14 19.16
N LEU A 185 -29.82 -8.84 18.94
CA LEU A 185 -29.34 -7.89 19.92
C LEU A 185 -29.85 -6.49 19.64
N TYR A 186 -29.92 -5.71 20.69
CA TYR A 186 -29.99 -4.27 20.65
C TYR A 186 -29.10 -3.74 21.77
N LEU A 187 -27.92 -3.23 21.41
CA LEU A 187 -26.90 -2.76 22.35
C LEU A 187 -26.47 -1.35 21.95
N PRO A 188 -27.31 -0.32 22.19
CA PRO A 188 -27.02 1.05 21.77
C PRO A 188 -25.68 1.54 22.37
N GLY A 189 -24.76 1.94 21.49
CA GLY A 189 -23.47 2.54 21.80
C GLY A 189 -22.36 1.55 22.21
N PHE A 190 -22.71 0.38 22.75
CA PHE A 190 -21.73 -0.57 23.26
C PHE A 190 -20.83 -1.12 22.14
N LEU A 191 -21.42 -1.57 21.03
CA LEU A 191 -20.63 -2.18 19.95
C LEU A 191 -19.74 -1.13 19.28
N GLU A 192 -20.22 0.09 19.10
CA GLU A 192 -19.45 1.19 18.54
C GLU A 192 -18.23 1.52 19.41
N GLN A 193 -18.43 1.64 20.72
CA GLN A 193 -17.36 1.91 21.69
C GLN A 193 -16.36 0.74 21.75
N TYR A 194 -16.87 -0.49 21.83
CA TYR A 194 -16.03 -1.70 21.87
C TYR A 194 -15.12 -1.79 20.65
N GLU A 195 -15.64 -1.46 19.45
CA GLU A 195 -14.84 -1.43 18.24
C GLU A 195 -13.77 -0.34 18.26
N GLU A 196 -14.09 0.86 18.76
CA GLU A 196 -13.13 1.97 18.90
C GLU A 196 -11.99 1.60 19.85
N ASP A 197 -12.33 1.12 21.04
CA ASP A 197 -11.35 0.71 22.06
C ASP A 197 -10.47 -0.45 21.56
N THR A 198 -11.05 -1.36 20.78
CA THR A 198 -10.31 -2.48 20.20
C THR A 198 -9.34 -2.01 19.12
N ILE A 199 -9.78 -1.12 18.23
CA ILE A 199 -8.94 -0.55 17.19
C ILE A 199 -7.78 0.24 17.81
N GLU A 200 -8.05 1.09 18.80
CA GLU A 200 -7.03 1.89 19.48
C GLU A 200 -5.97 0.99 20.15
N ARG A 201 -6.41 -0.01 20.92
CA ARG A 201 -5.50 -0.99 21.54
C ARG A 201 -4.67 -1.76 20.51
N GLN A 202 -5.29 -2.18 19.40
CA GLN A 202 -4.58 -2.91 18.35
C GLN A 202 -3.60 -2.04 17.58
N ILE A 203 -3.92 -0.76 17.32
CA ILE A 203 -2.99 0.19 16.71
C ILE A 203 -1.78 0.37 17.62
N GLN A 204 -2.01 0.59 18.91
CA GLN A 204 -0.92 0.77 19.89
C GLN A 204 -0.04 -0.48 19.94
N THR A 205 -0.65 -1.66 20.10
CA THR A 205 0.09 -2.94 20.17
C THR A 205 0.85 -3.22 18.88
N THR A 206 0.21 -3.04 17.72
CA THR A 206 0.84 -3.25 16.41
C THR A 206 2.00 -2.28 16.20
N TYR A 207 1.82 -1.01 16.58
CA TYR A 207 2.89 -0.03 16.52
C TYR A 207 4.06 -0.44 17.41
N GLU A 208 3.82 -0.78 18.68
CA GLU A 208 4.87 -1.18 19.62
C GLU A 208 5.67 -2.40 19.14
N HIS A 209 4.99 -3.41 18.57
CA HIS A 209 5.64 -4.66 18.17
C HIS A 209 6.31 -4.58 16.80
N PHE A 210 5.76 -3.78 15.88
CA PHE A 210 6.22 -3.73 14.49
C PHE A 210 6.81 -2.38 14.09
N GLN A 211 7.08 -1.47 15.03
CA GLN A 211 7.61 -0.14 14.74
C GLN A 211 8.86 -0.20 13.85
N GLU A 212 9.83 -1.05 14.23
CA GLU A 212 11.08 -1.18 13.49
C GLU A 212 10.87 -1.75 12.09
N GLU A 213 9.99 -2.74 11.93
CA GLU A 213 9.65 -3.31 10.63
C GLU A 213 8.90 -2.32 9.75
N LEU A 214 7.92 -1.61 10.29
CA LEU A 214 7.17 -0.56 9.58
C LEU A 214 8.11 0.57 9.15
N LEU A 215 9.01 1.02 10.03
CA LEU A 215 10.04 2.00 9.71
C LEU A 215 11.03 1.46 8.68
N ARG A 216 11.44 0.19 8.77
CA ARG A 216 12.32 -0.47 7.79
C ARG A 216 11.65 -0.59 6.44
N MET A 217 10.37 -0.95 6.38
CA MET A 217 9.58 -1.03 5.14
C MET A 217 9.43 0.35 4.50
N ALA A 218 9.11 1.37 5.30
CA ALA A 218 9.05 2.75 4.84
C ALA A 218 10.42 3.23 4.32
N ARG A 219 11.50 2.98 5.07
CA ARG A 219 12.88 3.31 4.67
C ARG A 219 13.31 2.56 3.41
N LYS A 220 13.01 1.26 3.28
CA LYS A 220 13.31 0.47 2.07
C LYS A 220 12.61 1.04 0.84
N LYS A 221 11.34 1.46 0.99
CA LYS A 221 10.58 2.09 -0.09
C LYS A 221 11.16 3.45 -0.51
N ILE A 222 11.66 4.23 0.44
CA ILE A 222 12.35 5.51 0.19
C ILE A 222 13.73 5.27 -0.46
N LEU A 223 14.50 4.32 0.06
CA LEU A 223 15.85 4.01 -0.44
C LEU A 223 15.80 3.50 -1.88
N ASN A 224 14.86 2.63 -2.22
CA ASN A 224 14.67 2.14 -3.58
C ASN A 224 14.38 3.26 -4.59
N LYS A 225 13.67 4.33 -4.17
CA LYS A 225 13.40 5.48 -5.05
C LYS A 225 14.67 6.29 -5.30
N ASN A 226 15.41 6.62 -4.24
CA ASN A 226 16.67 7.37 -4.36
C ASN A 226 17.75 6.57 -5.10
N GLN A 227 17.84 5.25 -4.88
CA GLN A 227 18.78 4.39 -5.61
C GLN A 227 18.48 4.32 -7.10
N LEU A 228 17.20 4.31 -7.49
CA LEU A 228 16.83 4.34 -8.91
C LEU A 228 17.22 5.67 -9.57
N GLU A 229 17.02 6.79 -8.87
CA GLU A 229 17.42 8.12 -9.36
C GLU A 229 18.96 8.23 -9.46
N LEU A 230 19.70 7.74 -8.47
CA LEU A 230 21.17 7.64 -8.49
C LEU A 230 21.68 6.78 -9.65
N TYR A 231 21.06 5.62 -9.88
CA TYR A 231 21.40 4.73 -10.98
C TYR A 231 21.15 5.38 -12.34
N GLN A 232 20.00 6.05 -12.50
CA GLN A 232 19.70 6.78 -13.73
C GLN A 232 20.77 7.84 -14.01
N GLN A 233 21.20 8.57 -12.98
CA GLN A 233 22.25 9.56 -13.10
C GLN A 233 23.59 8.93 -13.49
N GLU A 234 23.99 7.84 -12.84
CA GLU A 234 25.25 7.14 -13.13
C GLU A 234 25.30 6.61 -14.58
N VAL A 235 24.20 6.03 -15.07
CA VAL A 235 24.11 5.56 -16.46
C VAL A 235 24.21 6.74 -17.44
N LEU A 236 23.53 7.85 -17.16
CA LEU A 236 23.62 9.06 -17.98
C LEU A 236 25.05 9.63 -18.01
N ASP A 237 25.74 9.65 -16.87
CA ASP A 237 27.11 10.11 -16.75
C ASP A 237 28.06 9.21 -17.56
N GLN A 238 27.94 7.88 -17.43
CA GLN A 238 28.74 6.92 -18.21
C GLN A 238 28.50 7.05 -19.73
N VAL A 239 27.26 7.25 -20.17
CA VAL A 239 26.94 7.44 -21.59
C VAL A 239 27.49 8.78 -22.10
N SER A 240 27.40 9.83 -21.29
CA SER A 240 27.97 11.16 -21.61
C SER A 240 29.49 11.09 -21.77
N GLU A 241 30.20 10.41 -20.86
CA GLU A 241 31.64 10.17 -20.96
C GLU A 241 32.00 9.41 -22.25
N LYS A 242 31.24 8.38 -22.60
CA LYS A 242 31.45 7.65 -23.85
C LYS A 242 31.28 8.54 -25.07
N ILE A 243 30.27 9.42 -25.10
CA ILE A 243 30.06 10.39 -26.18
C ILE A 243 31.26 11.35 -26.30
N ASP A 244 31.80 11.81 -25.16
CA ASP A 244 32.97 12.68 -25.14
C ASP A 244 34.22 12.01 -25.70
N CYS A 245 34.36 10.70 -25.49
CA CYS A 245 35.45 9.90 -26.04
C CYS A 245 35.29 9.55 -27.54
N ILE A 246 34.13 9.81 -28.17
CA ILE A 246 33.95 9.50 -29.59
C ILE A 246 34.90 10.37 -30.44
N ASN A 247 35.82 9.70 -31.13
CA ASN A 247 36.62 10.31 -32.18
C ASN A 247 35.87 10.22 -33.51
N LEU A 248 35.14 11.27 -33.85
CA LEU A 248 34.33 11.33 -35.07
C LEU A 248 35.15 11.13 -36.36
N ARG A 249 36.48 11.31 -36.30
CA ARG A 249 37.38 11.02 -37.43
C ARG A 249 37.32 9.56 -37.85
N ASP A 250 37.12 8.63 -36.92
CA ASP A 250 37.13 7.19 -37.21
C ASP A 250 35.90 6.76 -38.03
N HIS A 251 34.90 7.65 -38.12
CA HIS A 251 33.64 7.42 -38.83
C HIS A 251 33.49 8.26 -40.11
N ILE A 252 34.51 9.05 -40.48
CA ILE A 252 34.49 9.88 -41.69
C ILE A 252 35.57 9.37 -42.65
N ASP A 253 35.17 9.05 -43.89
CA ASP A 253 36.11 8.63 -44.93
C ASP A 253 37.22 9.67 -45.16
N SER A 254 38.47 9.20 -45.30
CA SER A 254 39.66 10.07 -45.37
C SER A 254 39.69 10.98 -46.60
N VAL A 255 39.05 10.59 -47.70
CA VAL A 255 38.94 11.40 -48.93
C VAL A 255 37.88 12.47 -48.75
N LEU A 256 36.72 12.11 -48.17
CA LEU A 256 35.68 13.05 -47.75
C LEU A 256 36.24 14.07 -46.75
N TYR A 257 36.98 13.62 -45.73
CA TYR A 257 37.59 14.47 -44.71
C TYR A 257 38.52 15.53 -45.33
N LYS A 258 39.40 15.14 -46.26
CA LYS A 258 40.28 16.08 -46.96
C LYS A 258 39.52 17.08 -47.81
N LYS A 259 38.41 16.67 -48.45
CA LYS A 259 37.53 17.55 -49.23
C LYS A 259 36.71 18.50 -48.35
N MET A 260 36.36 18.09 -47.13
CA MET A 260 35.58 18.90 -46.18
C MET A 260 36.38 20.07 -45.60
N HIS A 261 37.71 20.02 -45.62
CA HIS A 261 38.55 21.01 -44.95
C HIS A 261 38.88 22.23 -45.79
N SER A 262 38.85 22.11 -47.11
CA SER A 262 39.11 23.25 -47.98
C SER A 262 38.60 23.02 -49.40
N ILE A 263 38.04 24.05 -50.01
CA ILE A 263 37.61 24.04 -51.41
C ILE A 263 38.58 24.92 -52.22
N PRO A 264 39.61 24.33 -52.86
CA PRO A 264 40.49 25.06 -53.75
C PRO A 264 39.80 25.27 -55.10
N VAL A 265 39.69 26.54 -55.49
CA VAL A 265 39.17 26.96 -56.80
C VAL A 265 40.31 27.63 -57.54
N ILE A 266 40.83 26.97 -58.58
CA ILE A 266 42.02 27.40 -59.33
C ILE A 266 41.66 27.55 -60.81
N ALA A 267 42.20 28.58 -61.47
CA ALA A 267 42.04 28.80 -62.90
C ALA A 267 42.67 27.66 -63.72
N TYR A 268 42.09 27.39 -64.89
CA TYR A 268 42.57 26.35 -65.81
C TYR A 268 44.02 26.60 -66.23
N ASN A 269 44.87 25.56 -66.18
CA ASN A 269 46.31 25.60 -66.45
C ASN A 269 47.17 26.50 -65.53
N ALA A 270 46.64 27.00 -64.42
CA ALA A 270 47.46 27.73 -63.46
C ALA A 270 48.31 26.75 -62.62
N ASN A 271 49.60 27.07 -62.42
CA ASN A 271 50.51 26.29 -61.60
C ASN A 271 50.62 26.88 -60.19
N PRO A 272 49.94 26.31 -59.17
CA PRO A 272 49.98 26.83 -57.81
C PRO A 272 51.34 26.57 -57.17
N ILE A 273 51.94 27.61 -56.59
CA ILE A 273 53.23 27.52 -55.90
C ILE A 273 53.10 27.64 -54.38
N ARG A 274 52.14 28.43 -53.88
CA ARG A 274 51.89 28.60 -52.45
C ARG A 274 50.50 29.17 -52.16
N PHE A 275 50.09 29.06 -50.90
CA PHE A 275 48.88 29.67 -50.38
C PHE A 275 49.25 30.85 -49.49
N GLU A 276 48.57 31.98 -49.66
CA GLU A 276 48.73 33.16 -48.80
C GLU A 276 47.40 33.51 -48.13
N GLU A 277 47.41 33.89 -46.86
CA GLU A 277 46.20 34.27 -46.15
C GLU A 277 45.55 35.49 -46.81
N PHE A 278 44.27 35.39 -47.16
CA PHE A 278 43.53 36.48 -47.76
C PHE A 278 43.21 37.52 -46.68
N SER A 279 43.77 38.72 -46.84
CA SER A 279 43.57 39.82 -45.89
C SER A 279 42.42 40.72 -46.32
N ASN A 280 42.39 41.13 -47.59
CA ASN A 280 41.36 42.00 -48.15
C ASN A 280 41.36 42.00 -49.69
N ALA A 281 40.26 42.51 -50.26
CA ALA A 281 40.15 42.88 -51.66
C ALA A 281 39.57 44.29 -51.79
N ARG A 282 40.05 45.11 -52.74
CA ARG A 282 39.49 46.45 -53.05
C ARG A 282 39.60 46.78 -54.53
N TYR A 283 38.57 47.37 -55.13
CA TYR A 283 38.62 47.87 -56.50
C TYR A 283 39.56 49.08 -56.63
N ILE A 284 40.36 49.11 -57.69
CA ILE A 284 41.13 50.29 -58.13
C ILE A 284 40.34 51.04 -59.21
N ASN A 285 39.75 50.28 -60.13
CA ASN A 285 38.92 50.76 -61.22
C ASN A 285 37.89 49.67 -61.54
N SER A 286 37.00 49.90 -62.51
CA SER A 286 35.92 48.97 -62.86
C SER A 286 36.38 47.58 -63.36
N LYS A 287 37.67 47.39 -63.60
CA LYS A 287 38.24 46.17 -64.19
C LYS A 287 39.36 45.54 -63.37
N THR A 288 39.83 46.18 -62.29
CA THR A 288 41.00 45.73 -61.53
C THR A 288 40.76 45.76 -60.03
N ILE A 289 41.05 44.65 -59.35
CA ILE A 289 40.96 44.49 -57.90
C ILE A 289 42.36 44.32 -57.31
N LYS A 290 42.67 45.06 -56.23
CA LYS A 290 43.83 44.80 -55.35
C LYS A 290 43.47 43.72 -54.35
N ILE A 291 44.32 42.71 -54.23
CA ILE A 291 44.23 41.66 -53.23
C ILE A 291 45.39 41.81 -52.24
N ASN A 292 45.16 41.47 -50.97
CA ASN A 292 46.16 41.44 -49.91
C ASN A 292 46.96 42.74 -49.81
N ASN A 293 46.26 43.83 -49.55
CA ASN A 293 46.80 45.19 -49.40
C ASN A 293 47.56 45.70 -50.65
N GLY A 294 47.18 45.21 -51.83
CA GLY A 294 47.79 45.63 -53.10
C GLY A 294 49.05 44.87 -53.49
N ARG A 295 49.33 43.73 -52.84
CA ARG A 295 50.40 42.81 -53.27
C ARG A 295 50.10 42.17 -54.62
N TYR A 296 48.83 41.90 -54.89
CA TYR A 296 48.39 41.27 -56.13
C TYR A 296 47.27 42.07 -56.80
N PHE A 297 47.20 41.92 -58.11
CA PHE A 297 46.23 42.60 -58.96
C PHE A 297 45.50 41.55 -59.80
N LEU A 298 44.18 41.54 -59.71
CA LEU A 298 43.34 40.68 -60.54
C LEU A 298 42.72 41.55 -61.63
N ASN A 299 43.08 41.28 -62.89
CA ASN A 299 42.63 42.03 -64.05
C ASN A 299 41.52 41.26 -64.77
N ARG A 300 40.33 41.88 -64.80
CA ARG A 300 39.05 41.27 -65.14
C ARG A 300 38.72 40.07 -64.26
N GLU A 301 37.70 40.23 -63.43
CA GLU A 301 36.56 39.30 -63.33
C GLU A 301 35.52 39.84 -62.33
N GLN A 302 34.29 39.36 -62.50
CA GLN A 302 33.02 40.06 -62.28
C GLN A 302 32.71 40.35 -60.80
N ASN A 303 31.85 41.35 -60.56
CA ASN A 303 31.38 41.84 -59.23
C ASN A 303 30.98 40.73 -58.24
N ILE A 304 30.59 39.56 -58.76
CA ILE A 304 30.21 38.36 -58.02
C ILE A 304 31.38 37.80 -57.18
N LEU A 305 32.59 37.70 -57.73
CA LEU A 305 33.75 37.15 -57.01
C LEU A 305 34.14 38.04 -55.83
N TYR A 306 34.14 39.36 -56.04
CA TYR A 306 34.40 40.33 -54.98
C TYR A 306 33.38 40.20 -53.83
N ASN A 307 32.09 40.16 -54.15
CA ASN A 307 31.03 40.02 -53.15
C ASN A 307 31.11 38.69 -52.39
N LEU A 308 31.48 37.59 -53.08
CA LEU A 308 31.61 36.27 -52.47
C LEU A 308 32.77 36.23 -51.46
N LEU A 309 33.92 36.80 -51.81
CA LEU A 309 35.08 36.91 -50.90
C LEU A 309 34.74 37.74 -49.65
N GLN A 310 34.05 38.87 -49.83
CA GLN A 310 33.64 39.74 -48.71
C GLN A 310 32.60 39.06 -47.80
N THR A 311 31.61 38.40 -48.39
CA THR A 311 30.55 37.70 -47.64
C THR A 311 31.15 36.57 -46.81
N PHE A 312 31.98 35.72 -47.41
CA PHE A 312 32.61 34.61 -46.69
C PHE A 312 33.55 35.08 -45.58
N GLN A 313 34.30 36.16 -45.81
CA GLN A 313 35.13 36.76 -44.75
C GLN A 313 34.27 37.28 -43.58
N LYS A 314 33.10 37.87 -43.85
CA LYS A 314 32.17 38.35 -42.83
C LYS A 314 31.54 37.20 -42.01
N GLU A 315 31.23 36.08 -42.66
CA GLU A 315 30.72 34.86 -42.02
C GLU A 315 31.83 34.06 -41.28
N GLY A 316 33.06 34.59 -41.21
CA GLY A 316 34.17 33.98 -40.47
C GLY A 316 34.85 32.81 -41.19
N ILE A 317 34.56 32.60 -42.47
CA ILE A 317 35.23 31.60 -43.32
C ILE A 317 36.63 32.12 -43.64
N LYS A 318 37.66 31.35 -43.27
CA LYS A 318 39.04 31.70 -43.62
C LYS A 318 39.30 31.42 -45.09
N ILE A 319 39.97 32.34 -45.76
CA ILE A 319 40.25 32.25 -47.20
C ILE A 319 41.75 32.36 -47.42
N HIS A 320 42.31 31.54 -48.30
CA HIS A 320 43.67 31.71 -48.81
C HIS A 320 43.61 32.12 -50.29
N ALA A 321 44.42 33.10 -50.68
CA ALA A 321 44.75 33.35 -52.07
C ALA A 321 45.74 32.28 -52.54
N ILE A 322 45.47 31.68 -53.71
CA ILE A 322 46.34 30.68 -54.33
C ILE A 322 47.27 31.43 -55.28
N VAL A 323 48.55 31.50 -54.90
CA VAL A 323 49.57 32.19 -55.69
C VAL A 323 50.14 31.21 -56.71
N CYS A 324 50.18 31.65 -57.96
CA CYS A 324 50.64 30.89 -59.11
C CYS A 324 51.78 31.63 -59.82
N GLU A 325 52.59 30.87 -60.55
CA GLU A 325 53.63 31.37 -61.46
C GLU A 325 53.48 30.65 -62.81
N ASP A 326 53.70 31.36 -63.90
CA ASP A 326 53.83 30.77 -65.23
C ASP A 326 54.86 31.55 -66.06
N GLU A 327 55.28 30.98 -67.18
CA GLU A 327 56.30 31.58 -68.06
C GLU A 327 55.83 32.91 -68.70
N PHE A 328 54.53 33.20 -68.66
CA PHE A 328 53.92 34.37 -69.29
C PHE A 328 53.83 35.58 -68.36
N HIS A 329 53.81 35.37 -67.05
CA HIS A 329 53.75 36.42 -66.03
C HIS A 329 55.14 36.68 -65.44
N LYS A 330 55.62 37.93 -65.51
CA LYS A 330 56.92 38.35 -64.94
C LYS A 330 57.00 38.26 -63.40
N HIS A 331 55.86 38.14 -62.73
CA HIS A 331 55.74 38.12 -61.28
C HIS A 331 54.63 37.15 -60.84
N PRO A 332 54.69 36.62 -59.61
CA PRO A 332 53.65 35.77 -59.06
C PRO A 332 52.28 36.47 -59.06
N TYR A 333 51.23 35.74 -59.39
CA TYR A 333 49.86 36.26 -59.43
C TYR A 333 48.89 35.37 -58.65
N VAL A 334 47.67 35.87 -58.38
CA VAL A 334 46.62 35.07 -57.74
C VAL A 334 45.85 34.31 -58.82
N GLY A 335 46.07 33.01 -58.93
CA GLY A 335 45.38 32.14 -59.90
C GLY A 335 44.13 31.47 -59.35
N GLY A 336 43.77 31.70 -58.08
CA GLY A 336 42.63 31.09 -57.44
C GLY A 336 42.45 31.44 -55.97
N PHE A 337 41.45 30.86 -55.34
CA PHE A 337 41.17 30.99 -53.90
C PHE A 337 40.86 29.64 -53.28
N ASN A 338 41.32 29.43 -52.05
CA ASN A 338 40.98 28.27 -51.24
C ASN A 338 40.11 28.71 -50.07
N PHE A 339 38.90 28.15 -49.98
CA PHE A 339 37.97 28.46 -48.90
C PHE A 339 38.06 27.41 -47.81
N LEU A 340 38.41 27.80 -46.59
CA LEU A 340 38.51 26.92 -45.42
C LEU A 340 37.15 26.87 -44.71
N ILE A 341 36.49 25.72 -44.76
CA ILE A 341 35.23 25.47 -44.07
C ILE A 341 35.49 25.44 -42.55
N PRO A 342 34.55 25.91 -41.70
CA PRO A 342 34.68 25.88 -40.24
C PRO A 342 35.22 24.52 -39.74
N SER A 343 36.17 24.60 -38.81
CA SER A 343 37.02 23.45 -38.46
C SER A 343 36.19 22.24 -38.01
N SER A 344 36.63 21.04 -38.41
CA SER A 344 36.05 19.75 -38.01
C SER A 344 35.93 19.59 -36.49
N ARG A 345 36.75 20.32 -35.72
CA ARG A 345 36.64 20.42 -34.27
C ARG A 345 35.31 21.06 -33.84
N ILE A 346 34.91 22.18 -34.43
CA ILE A 346 33.66 22.87 -34.09
C ILE A 346 32.45 22.01 -34.44
N ILE A 347 32.47 21.39 -35.63
CA ILE A 347 31.40 20.48 -36.05
C ILE A 347 31.33 19.26 -35.12
N GLY A 348 32.49 18.72 -34.73
CA GLY A 348 32.55 17.57 -33.83
C GLY A 348 32.00 17.85 -32.43
N GLU A 349 32.36 19.00 -31.84
CA GLU A 349 31.78 19.44 -30.57
C GLU A 349 30.27 19.65 -30.67
N GLN A 350 29.78 20.26 -31.75
CA GLN A 350 28.33 20.44 -31.95
C GLN A 350 27.58 19.11 -32.09
N ILE A 351 28.15 18.12 -32.78
CA ILE A 351 27.55 16.78 -32.89
C ILE A 351 27.50 16.10 -31.52
N LYS A 352 28.57 16.18 -30.72
CA LYS A 352 28.60 15.63 -29.35
C LYS A 352 27.52 16.26 -28.47
N GLU A 353 27.34 17.57 -28.53
CA GLU A 353 26.29 18.28 -27.79
C GLU A 353 24.87 17.86 -28.21
N ILE A 354 24.64 17.65 -29.51
CA ILE A 354 23.36 17.13 -30.00
C ILE A 354 23.10 15.72 -29.46
N LEU A 355 24.11 14.84 -29.49
CA LEU A 355 24.00 13.47 -28.96
C LEU A 355 23.70 13.45 -27.46
N LYS A 356 24.37 14.30 -26.66
CA LYS A 356 24.10 14.45 -25.22
C LYS A 356 22.66 14.87 -24.95
N LYS A 357 22.14 15.85 -25.70
CA LYS A 357 20.74 16.29 -25.57
C LYS A 357 19.74 15.20 -25.91
N LEU A 358 19.99 14.45 -26.98
CA LEU A 358 19.14 13.31 -27.37
C LEU A 358 19.11 12.22 -26.30
N VAL A 359 20.23 11.96 -25.61
CA VAL A 359 20.30 10.98 -24.50
C VAL A 359 19.52 11.48 -23.28
N LEU A 360 19.59 12.77 -22.95
CA LEU A 360 18.82 13.35 -21.84
C LEU A 360 17.31 13.36 -22.11
N GLU A 361 16.90 13.55 -23.37
CA GLU A 361 15.50 13.55 -23.79
C GLU A 361 14.92 12.14 -24.01
N ALA A 362 15.79 11.16 -24.26
CA ALA A 362 15.39 9.77 -24.37
C ALA A 362 14.90 9.26 -23.01
N ARG A 363 13.59 8.99 -22.91
CA ARG A 363 13.01 8.27 -21.77
C ARG A 363 13.61 6.87 -21.74
N ILE A 364 14.62 6.65 -20.89
CA ILE A 364 15.15 5.31 -20.63
C ILE A 364 14.04 4.52 -19.93
N ASP A 365 13.51 3.53 -20.63
CA ASP A 365 12.39 2.73 -20.13
C ASP A 365 12.83 1.89 -18.91
N ARG A 366 11.99 1.85 -17.87
CA ARG A 366 12.31 1.13 -16.62
C ARG A 366 12.55 -0.35 -16.85
N GLU A 367 11.88 -0.94 -17.83
CA GLU A 367 12.02 -2.36 -18.17
C GLU A 367 13.40 -2.67 -18.77
N TYR A 368 13.97 -1.76 -19.58
CA TYR A 368 15.30 -1.94 -20.19
C TYR A 368 16.43 -1.96 -19.15
N ILE A 369 16.32 -1.10 -18.13
CA ILE A 369 17.26 -1.04 -16.99
C ILE A 369 17.25 -2.34 -16.19
N VAL A 370 16.05 -2.89 -15.91
CA VAL A 370 15.90 -4.10 -15.10
C VAL A 370 16.39 -5.35 -15.83
N GLU A 371 16.18 -5.42 -17.16
CA GLU A 371 16.55 -6.59 -17.96
C GLU A 371 18.06 -6.73 -18.16
N HIS A 372 18.78 -5.61 -18.34
CA HIS A 372 20.23 -5.63 -18.55
C HIS A 372 21.05 -5.79 -17.25
N HIS A 373 20.45 -5.55 -16.07
CA HIS A 373 21.15 -5.62 -14.78
C HIS A 373 21.04 -6.97 -14.05
N LYS A 374 20.32 -7.96 -14.60
CA LYS A 374 20.41 -9.36 -14.13
C LYS A 374 21.83 -9.94 -14.25
N ASN A 375 22.70 -9.32 -15.03
CA ASN A 375 24.03 -9.83 -15.38
C ASN A 375 25.22 -9.12 -14.69
N SER A 376 24.99 -8.10 -13.86
CA SER A 376 26.06 -7.23 -13.32
C SER A 376 26.42 -7.43 -11.84
N GLY A 377 25.82 -8.42 -11.16
CA GLY A 377 26.40 -9.01 -9.94
C GLY A 377 26.40 -8.17 -8.65
N TYR A 378 25.67 -7.06 -8.57
CA TYR A 378 25.51 -6.30 -7.31
C TYR A 378 24.30 -6.78 -6.47
N PRO A 379 24.41 -6.87 -5.14
CA PRO A 379 23.36 -7.42 -4.29
C PRO A 379 22.26 -6.39 -3.98
N PHE A 380 21.01 -6.86 -4.01
CA PHE A 380 19.79 -6.14 -3.64
C PHE A 380 19.62 -5.96 -2.12
#